data_AF-M8C0K9-F1
#
_entry.id   AF-M8C0K9-F1
#
_cell.length_a   1.000
_cell.length_b   1.000
_cell.length_c   1.000
_cell.angle_alpha   90.00
_cell.angle_beta   90.00
_cell.angle_gamma   90.00
#
_symmetry.space_group_name_H-M   'P 1'
#
loop_
_entity.id
_entity.type
_entity.pdbx_description
1 polymer ?
#
loop_
_entity_poly.entity_id
_entity_poly.type
_entity_poly.pdbx_seq_one_letter_code
_entity_poly.pdbx_strand_id
1 'polypeptide(L)'
;MATSTMGAAAADLEARQLLILRRVEDLELAAQQHRLGALSLSDAEAEVEAGDTEERLSALLAARGVHDFAFRRVPADYYDRPLEERRDLLAADSVAQLCKSIVMVNTKAAADVVDCSNPKNSKYYVVIVQYMARLNAENIKNFLYTLNESQIPKKRFNMRLAPEEESLMLTGFVHNGVTCIGMKTDIPCQDYNLKFARHLIQRVCHQVIIDEAITKLDEDFFWLGGGEVDLKLGMRTSQFLNAFNPFVKLQIHVVLCGLDQRTARERRGHSWEDRYNCGKWAYTITKPFVVWA
;
A
#
# COMPACT_ATOMS: atom_id res chain seq x y z
N MET A 1 41.08 1.47 57.32
CA MET A 1 39.72 2.06 57.19
C MET A 1 39.08 1.88 55.81
N ALA A 2 39.74 1.26 54.80
CA ALA A 2 39.17 1.12 53.45
C ALA A 2 38.32 -0.16 53.22
N THR A 3 38.33 -1.11 54.16
CA THR A 3 37.63 -2.40 54.01
C THR A 3 36.18 -2.40 54.51
N SER A 4 35.78 -1.47 55.37
CA SER A 4 34.39 -1.41 55.90
C SER A 4 33.41 -0.75 54.94
N THR A 5 33.87 0.13 54.05
CA THR A 5 33.03 0.89 53.12
C THR A 5 32.58 0.06 51.91
N MET A 6 33.40 -0.89 51.45
CA MET A 6 33.02 -1.79 50.34
C MET A 6 31.93 -2.79 50.74
N GLY A 7 31.93 -3.29 51.98
CA GLY A 7 30.90 -4.21 52.47
C GLY A 7 29.52 -3.55 52.60
N ALA A 8 29.48 -2.28 53.03
CA ALA A 8 28.24 -1.52 53.14
C ALA A 8 27.61 -1.19 51.78
N ALA A 9 28.43 -0.86 50.78
CA ALA A 9 27.96 -0.59 49.42
C ALA A 9 27.42 -1.85 48.72
N ALA A 10 28.05 -3.01 48.96
CA ALA A 10 27.57 -4.30 48.45
C ALA A 10 26.22 -4.70 49.06
N ALA A 11 26.04 -4.49 50.37
CA ALA A 11 24.78 -4.76 51.06
C ALA A 11 23.63 -3.83 50.60
N ASP A 12 23.91 -2.54 50.34
CA ASP A 12 22.91 -1.62 49.78
C ASP A 12 22.50 -2.02 48.35
N LEU A 13 23.44 -2.50 47.55
CA LEU A 13 23.14 -2.98 46.19
C LEU A 13 22.25 -4.23 46.22
N GLU A 14 22.57 -5.19 47.09
CA GLU A 14 21.79 -6.42 47.27
C GLU A 14 20.37 -6.12 47.77
N ALA A 15 20.22 -5.19 48.72
CA ALA A 15 18.91 -4.73 49.20
C ALA A 15 18.07 -4.07 48.09
N ARG A 16 18.70 -3.26 47.21
CA ARG A 16 18.02 -2.66 46.05
C ARG A 16 17.65 -3.71 45.01
N GLN A 17 18.51 -4.70 44.75
CA GLN A 17 18.21 -5.79 43.83
C GLN A 17 17.01 -6.61 44.30
N LEU A 18 16.95 -6.98 45.58
CA LEU A 18 15.81 -7.68 46.18
C LEU A 18 14.52 -6.85 46.10
N LEU A 19 14.60 -5.54 46.32
CA LEU A 19 13.45 -4.65 46.21
C LEU A 19 12.93 -4.56 44.77
N ILE A 20 13.82 -4.50 43.78
CA ILE A 20 13.46 -4.49 42.36
C ILE A 20 12.78 -5.80 41.98
N LEU A 21 13.35 -6.95 42.37
CA LEU A 21 12.78 -8.26 42.07
C LEU A 21 11.36 -8.41 42.64
N ARG A 22 11.15 -7.99 43.89
CA ARG A 22 9.83 -8.02 44.52
C ARG A 22 8.81 -7.14 43.77
N ARG A 23 9.24 -5.97 43.30
CA ARG A 23 8.39 -5.05 42.56
C ARG A 23 8.07 -5.55 41.15
N VAL A 24 8.99 -6.30 40.53
CA VAL A 24 8.72 -6.99 39.26
C VAL A 24 7.68 -8.09 39.47
N GLU A 25 7.82 -8.90 40.53
CA GLU A 25 6.86 -9.95 40.88
C GLU A 25 5.44 -9.38 41.14
N ASP A 26 5.34 -8.28 41.89
CA ASP A 26 4.07 -7.58 42.13
C ASP A 26 3.43 -7.08 40.81
N LEU A 27 4.25 -6.56 39.89
CA LEU A 27 3.79 -6.08 38.58
C LEU A 27 3.37 -7.24 37.66
N GLU A 28 4.05 -8.38 37.72
CA GLU A 28 3.70 -9.59 36.98
C GLU A 28 2.37 -10.16 37.48
N LEU A 29 2.16 -10.20 38.80
CA LEU A 29 0.91 -10.65 39.41
C LEU A 29 -0.26 -9.73 39.03
N ALA A 30 -0.06 -8.41 39.09
CA ALA A 30 -1.07 -7.43 38.66
C ALA A 30 -1.41 -7.56 37.16
N ALA A 31 -0.41 -7.82 36.31
CA ALA A 31 -0.61 -8.05 34.89
C ALA A 31 -1.35 -9.37 34.60
N GLN A 32 -1.09 -10.43 35.37
CA GLN A 32 -1.83 -11.69 35.28
C GLN A 32 -3.28 -11.54 35.73
N GLN A 33 -3.53 -10.81 36.82
CA GLN A 33 -4.88 -10.51 37.30
C GLN A 33 -5.67 -9.66 36.28
N HIS A 34 -5.03 -8.68 35.65
CA HIS A 34 -5.64 -7.92 34.55
C HIS A 34 -5.94 -8.82 33.33
N ARG A 35 -5.08 -9.80 33.04
CA ARG A 35 -5.29 -10.77 31.95
C ARG A 35 -6.48 -11.69 32.25
N LEU A 36 -6.64 -12.14 33.48
CA LEU A 36 -7.79 -12.96 33.90
C LEU A 36 -9.10 -12.16 33.96
N GLY A 37 -9.04 -10.89 34.37
CA GLY A 37 -10.17 -9.97 34.28
C GLY A 37 -10.64 -9.71 32.84
N ALA A 38 -9.70 -9.67 31.88
CA ALA A 38 -10.01 -9.55 30.46
C ALA A 38 -10.55 -10.87 29.84
N LEU A 39 -10.18 -12.03 30.38
CA LEU A 39 -10.67 -13.34 29.94
C LEU A 39 -12.11 -13.64 30.44
N SER A 40 -12.55 -13.01 31.53
CA SER A 40 -13.94 -13.15 32.00
C SER A 40 -14.96 -12.36 31.15
N LEU A 41 -14.48 -11.59 30.15
CA LEU A 41 -15.29 -10.87 29.16
C LEU A 41 -15.31 -11.57 27.78
N SER A 42 -14.71 -12.75 27.63
CA SER A 42 -14.48 -13.39 26.32
C SER A 42 -15.17 -14.74 26.14
N ASP A 43 -16.36 -14.94 26.70
CA ASP A 43 -17.30 -16.02 26.30
C ASP A 43 -18.54 -15.45 25.58
N ALA A 44 -18.34 -14.36 24.82
CA ALA A 44 -19.24 -13.98 23.74
C ALA A 44 -18.46 -14.14 22.44
N GLU A 45 -18.93 -15.05 21.61
CA GLU A 45 -18.47 -15.28 20.25
C GLU A 45 -18.29 -13.95 19.54
N ALA A 46 -17.12 -13.76 18.93
CA ALA A 46 -16.79 -12.54 18.20
C ALA A 46 -17.67 -12.41 16.94
N GLU A 47 -18.88 -11.89 17.14
CA GLU A 47 -19.53 -11.08 16.12
C GLU A 47 -18.62 -9.88 15.87
N VAL A 48 -18.16 -9.75 14.63
CA VAL A 48 -17.45 -8.57 14.15
C VAL A 48 -18.46 -7.42 14.19
N GLU A 49 -18.46 -6.67 15.29
CA GLU A 49 -19.25 -5.46 15.47
C GLU A 49 -18.99 -4.49 14.31
N ALA A 50 -19.99 -4.40 13.43
CA ALA A 50 -20.06 -3.52 12.28
C ALA A 50 -20.29 -2.08 12.78
N GLY A 51 -19.22 -1.41 13.22
CA GLY A 51 -19.32 -0.05 13.74
C GLY A 51 -18.09 0.84 13.55
N ASP A 52 -16.92 0.30 13.22
CA ASP A 52 -15.67 1.09 13.26
C ASP A 52 -14.68 0.71 12.12
N THR A 53 -15.13 0.72 10.87
CA THR A 53 -14.16 0.69 9.74
C THR A 53 -13.50 2.05 9.56
N GLU A 54 -14.26 3.13 9.71
CA GLU A 54 -13.78 4.50 9.51
C GLU A 54 -12.75 4.92 10.56
N GLU A 55 -12.99 4.73 11.87
CA GLU A 55 -12.02 5.12 12.90
C GLU A 55 -10.80 4.20 12.85
N ARG A 56 -10.99 2.89 12.62
CA ARG A 56 -9.86 1.95 12.38
C ARG A 56 -8.98 2.39 11.21
N LEU A 57 -9.54 2.71 10.04
CA LEU A 57 -8.76 3.16 8.88
C LEU A 57 -8.15 4.54 9.13
N SER A 58 -8.87 5.43 9.81
CA SER A 58 -8.36 6.75 10.22
C SER A 58 -7.13 6.63 11.12
N ALA A 59 -7.18 5.74 12.11
CA ALA A 59 -6.05 5.47 13.01
C ALA A 59 -4.83 4.92 12.25
N LEU A 60 -5.05 4.02 11.28
CA LEU A 60 -3.98 3.46 10.43
C LEU A 60 -3.33 4.51 9.52
N LEU A 61 -4.13 5.46 9.01
CA LEU A 61 -3.65 6.57 8.18
C LEU A 61 -2.87 7.58 9.01
N ALA A 62 -3.44 8.00 10.14
CA ALA A 62 -2.80 8.92 11.07
C ALA A 62 -1.47 8.37 11.61
N ALA A 63 -1.42 7.07 11.95
CA ALA A 63 -0.19 6.40 12.39
C ALA A 63 0.93 6.40 11.32
N ARG A 64 0.57 6.56 10.04
CA ARG A 64 1.50 6.67 8.91
C ARG A 64 1.74 8.11 8.45
N GLY A 65 1.23 9.10 9.18
CA GLY A 65 1.40 10.51 8.84
C GLY A 65 0.52 11.00 7.70
N VAL A 66 -0.53 10.25 7.32
CA VAL A 66 -1.56 10.71 6.39
C VAL A 66 -2.62 11.44 7.21
N HIS A 67 -2.75 12.74 6.97
CA HIS A 67 -3.63 13.62 7.73
C HIS A 67 -4.69 14.30 6.84
N ASP A 68 -4.47 14.34 5.53
CA ASP A 68 -5.40 14.90 4.56
C ASP A 68 -6.09 13.76 3.80
N PHE A 69 -7.15 13.25 4.43
CA PHE A 69 -8.03 12.22 3.90
C PHE A 69 -9.49 12.52 4.27
N ALA A 70 -10.42 11.95 3.50
CA ALA A 70 -11.85 12.10 3.71
C ALA A 70 -12.57 10.76 3.50
N PHE A 71 -13.58 10.50 4.32
CA PHE A 71 -14.51 9.40 4.10
C PHE A 71 -15.84 9.93 3.54
N ARG A 72 -16.43 9.17 2.62
CA ARG A 72 -17.78 9.43 2.12
C ARG A 72 -18.58 8.16 1.98
N ARG A 73 -19.78 8.18 2.56
CA ARG A 73 -20.81 7.17 2.37
C ARG A 73 -21.58 7.47 1.09
N VAL A 74 -21.82 6.45 0.29
CA VAL A 74 -22.52 6.55 -1.00
C VAL A 74 -23.80 5.69 -0.97
N PRO A 75 -24.84 6.05 -1.75
CA PRO A 75 -26.08 5.29 -1.78
C PRO A 75 -25.89 3.87 -2.33
N ALA A 76 -26.83 2.97 -2.04
CA ALA A 76 -26.76 1.56 -2.46
C ALA A 76 -26.68 1.36 -3.98
N ASP A 77 -27.28 2.28 -4.76
CA ASP A 77 -27.29 2.28 -6.22
C ASP A 77 -26.02 2.91 -6.83
N TYR A 78 -25.01 3.26 -6.03
CA TYR A 78 -23.79 3.93 -6.47
C TYR A 78 -23.11 3.23 -7.66
N TYR A 79 -23.07 1.90 -7.65
CA TYR A 79 -22.43 1.11 -8.71
C TYR A 79 -23.28 0.93 -9.97
N ASP A 80 -24.56 1.29 -9.92
CA ASP A 80 -25.47 1.26 -11.07
C ASP A 80 -25.47 2.59 -11.84
N ARG A 81 -25.03 3.67 -11.18
CA ARG A 81 -24.95 5.01 -11.75
C ARG A 81 -23.77 5.19 -12.72
N PRO A 82 -23.85 6.12 -13.70
CA PRO A 82 -22.72 6.50 -14.53
C PRO A 82 -21.58 7.14 -13.72
N LEU A 83 -20.37 7.19 -14.28
CA LEU A 83 -19.17 7.66 -13.55
C LEU A 83 -19.25 9.14 -13.17
N GLU A 84 -19.94 9.95 -13.98
CA GLU A 84 -20.16 11.37 -13.75
C GLU A 84 -21.03 11.60 -12.50
N GLU A 85 -22.08 10.81 -12.32
CA GLU A 85 -22.90 10.88 -11.10
C GLU A 85 -22.13 10.39 -9.87
N ARG A 86 -21.30 9.34 -10.02
CA ARG A 86 -20.44 8.87 -8.93
C ARG A 86 -19.43 9.94 -8.50
N ARG A 87 -18.86 10.67 -9.46
CA ARG A 87 -17.99 11.82 -9.19
C ARG A 87 -18.74 12.86 -8.36
N ASP A 88 -19.96 13.20 -8.75
CA ASP A 88 -20.75 14.23 -8.07
C ASP A 88 -21.10 13.83 -6.63
N LEU A 89 -21.45 12.56 -6.40
CA LEU A 89 -21.70 12.01 -5.05
C LEU A 89 -20.47 12.12 -4.14
N LEU A 90 -19.27 11.95 -4.71
CA LEU A 90 -18.01 12.10 -3.99
C LEU A 90 -17.52 13.55 -3.89
N ALA A 91 -18.19 14.49 -4.55
CA ALA A 91 -17.69 15.86 -4.79
C ALA A 91 -16.25 15.86 -5.31
N ALA A 92 -15.96 14.95 -6.24
CA ALA A 92 -14.71 14.95 -6.98
C ALA A 92 -14.77 15.98 -8.12
N ASP A 93 -13.66 16.63 -8.44
CA ASP A 93 -13.53 17.60 -9.52
C ASP A 93 -13.58 16.92 -10.89
N SER A 94 -13.08 15.68 -10.99
CA SER A 94 -13.13 14.92 -12.24
C SER A 94 -13.32 13.42 -12.06
N VAL A 95 -13.82 12.77 -13.11
CA VAL A 95 -13.93 11.30 -13.16
C VAL A 95 -12.57 10.62 -13.01
N ALA A 96 -11.47 11.31 -13.34
CA ALA A 96 -10.11 10.80 -13.26
C ALA A 96 -9.66 10.57 -11.80
N GLN A 97 -10.28 11.25 -10.82
CA GLN A 97 -9.96 11.05 -9.40
C GLN A 97 -10.58 9.75 -8.85
N LEU A 98 -11.59 9.18 -9.53
CA LEU A 98 -12.20 7.93 -9.08
C LEU A 98 -11.29 6.76 -9.45
N CYS A 99 -10.81 6.04 -8.44
CA CYS A 99 -9.95 4.88 -8.58
C CYS A 99 -10.56 3.61 -7.97
N LYS A 100 -10.07 2.47 -8.43
CA LYS A 100 -10.39 1.14 -7.91
C LYS A 100 -9.10 0.41 -7.58
N SER A 101 -9.11 -0.30 -6.46
CA SER A 101 -8.06 -1.26 -6.10
C SER A 101 -8.48 -2.66 -6.51
N ILE A 102 -7.59 -3.35 -7.21
CA ILE A 102 -7.82 -4.67 -7.77
C ILE A 102 -6.75 -5.61 -7.25
N VAL A 103 -7.15 -6.73 -6.65
CA VAL A 103 -6.21 -7.79 -6.26
C VAL A 103 -5.89 -8.65 -7.47
N MET A 104 -4.61 -8.77 -7.79
CA MET A 104 -4.10 -9.64 -8.84
C MET A 104 -3.30 -10.79 -8.25
N VAL A 105 -3.45 -11.97 -8.85
CA VAL A 105 -2.72 -13.19 -8.51
C VAL A 105 -1.76 -13.58 -9.63
N ASN A 106 -0.52 -13.92 -9.28
CA ASN A 106 0.44 -14.51 -10.17
C ASN A 106 0.29 -16.04 -10.20
N THR A 107 -0.50 -16.54 -11.15
CA THR A 107 -0.78 -17.98 -11.29
C THR A 107 0.40 -18.84 -11.77
N LYS A 108 1.53 -18.21 -12.14
CA LYS A 108 2.76 -18.90 -12.57
C LYS A 108 3.94 -18.64 -11.62
N ALA A 109 3.67 -18.09 -10.44
CA ALA A 109 4.64 -17.98 -9.36
C ALA A 109 5.26 -19.36 -9.06
N ALA A 110 6.51 -19.35 -8.60
CA ALA A 110 7.17 -20.58 -8.19
C ALA A 110 6.53 -21.14 -6.90
N ALA A 111 6.66 -22.44 -6.64
CA ALA A 111 5.94 -23.12 -5.56
C ALA A 111 6.36 -22.63 -4.15
N ASP A 112 7.57 -22.10 -4.05
CA ASP A 112 8.14 -21.43 -2.88
C ASP A 112 7.60 -20.00 -2.66
N VAL A 113 7.01 -19.38 -3.69
CA VAL A 113 6.37 -18.06 -3.61
C VAL A 113 4.91 -18.24 -3.25
N VAL A 114 4.65 -18.45 -1.97
CA VAL A 114 3.30 -18.69 -1.44
C VAL A 114 2.63 -17.43 -0.91
N ASP A 115 3.41 -16.39 -0.63
CA ASP A 115 2.99 -15.21 0.12
C ASP A 115 3.41 -13.89 -0.55
N CYS A 116 3.37 -12.81 0.23
CA CYS A 116 3.73 -11.45 -0.17
C CYS A 116 5.05 -10.97 0.46
N SER A 117 5.91 -11.90 0.90
CA SER A 117 7.15 -11.59 1.64
C SER A 117 8.18 -10.80 0.82
N ASN A 118 8.28 -11.08 -0.49
CA ASN A 118 9.15 -10.35 -1.40
C ASN A 118 8.32 -9.39 -2.27
N PRO A 119 8.39 -8.07 -2.06
CA PRO A 119 7.59 -7.13 -2.84
C PRO A 119 7.87 -7.15 -4.34
N LYS A 120 9.09 -7.52 -4.75
CA LYS A 120 9.41 -7.64 -6.18
C LYS A 120 8.90 -8.94 -6.78
N ASN A 121 8.66 -9.97 -5.97
CA ASN A 121 8.22 -11.30 -6.41
C ASN A 121 7.19 -11.91 -5.46
N SER A 122 6.07 -11.22 -5.27
CA SER A 122 4.93 -11.70 -4.48
C SER A 122 3.97 -12.54 -5.32
N LYS A 123 3.21 -13.41 -4.66
CA LYS A 123 2.11 -14.15 -5.30
C LYS A 123 0.93 -13.24 -5.62
N TYR A 124 0.66 -12.26 -4.76
CA TYR A 124 -0.46 -11.33 -4.89
C TYR A 124 0.04 -9.88 -4.94
N TYR A 125 -0.66 -9.04 -5.70
CA TYR A 125 -0.42 -7.60 -5.79
C TYR A 125 -1.75 -6.86 -5.76
N VAL A 126 -1.79 -5.71 -5.09
CA VAL A 126 -2.93 -4.78 -5.19
C VAL A 126 -2.59 -3.72 -6.22
N VAL A 127 -3.44 -3.55 -7.23
CA VAL A 127 -3.22 -2.57 -8.29
C VAL A 127 -4.30 -1.49 -8.22
N ILE A 128 -3.87 -0.24 -8.08
CA ILE A 128 -4.74 0.93 -8.04
C ILE A 128 -4.73 1.59 -9.42
N VAL A 129 -5.90 1.68 -10.04
CA VAL A 129 -6.12 2.29 -11.35
C VAL A 129 -7.36 3.17 -11.33
N GLN A 130 -7.43 4.15 -12.22
CA GLN A 130 -8.64 4.97 -12.41
C GLN A 130 -9.80 4.11 -12.93
N TYR A 131 -11.06 4.46 -12.62
CA TYR A 131 -12.23 3.71 -13.09
C TYR A 131 -12.33 3.66 -14.61
N MET A 132 -11.99 4.77 -15.28
CA MET A 132 -11.96 4.87 -16.74
C MET A 132 -10.82 4.03 -17.38
N ALA A 133 -9.81 3.66 -16.60
CA ALA A 133 -8.67 2.91 -17.12
C ALA A 133 -8.98 1.41 -17.21
N ARG A 134 -8.52 0.79 -18.30
CA ARG A 134 -8.54 -0.65 -18.48
C ARG A 134 -7.21 -1.24 -18.01
N LEU A 135 -7.28 -2.16 -17.05
CA LEU A 135 -6.12 -2.86 -16.55
C LEU A 135 -5.55 -3.79 -17.62
N ASN A 136 -4.26 -3.65 -17.96
CA ASN A 136 -3.57 -4.53 -18.90
C ASN A 136 -2.57 -5.43 -18.16
N ALA A 137 -2.90 -6.72 -18.07
CA ALA A 137 -2.09 -7.72 -17.37
C ALA A 137 -0.69 -7.90 -17.97
N GLU A 138 -0.51 -7.73 -19.28
CA GLU A 138 0.79 -7.83 -19.93
C GLU A 138 1.69 -6.65 -19.56
N ASN A 139 1.12 -5.45 -19.39
CA ASN A 139 1.87 -4.28 -18.92
C ASN A 139 2.36 -4.48 -17.48
N ILE A 140 1.53 -5.06 -16.61
CA ILE A 140 1.90 -5.36 -15.21
C ILE A 140 2.99 -6.42 -15.16
N LYS A 141 2.86 -7.47 -15.97
CA LYS A 141 3.90 -8.49 -16.15
C LYS A 141 5.23 -7.89 -16.60
N ASN A 142 5.24 -7.02 -17.60
CA ASN A 142 6.46 -6.37 -18.08
C ASN A 142 7.06 -5.41 -17.03
N PHE A 143 6.20 -4.73 -16.28
CA PHE A 143 6.60 -3.88 -15.15
C PHE A 143 7.30 -4.72 -14.06
N LEU A 144 6.67 -5.80 -13.60
CA LEU A 144 7.25 -6.70 -12.59
C LEU A 144 8.55 -7.35 -13.06
N TYR A 145 8.63 -7.74 -14.34
CA TYR A 145 9.88 -8.26 -14.92
C TYR A 145 11.02 -7.24 -14.85
N THR A 146 10.72 -5.97 -15.18
CA THR A 146 11.69 -4.87 -15.12
C THR A 146 12.09 -4.55 -13.68
N LEU A 147 11.13 -4.57 -12.76
CA LEU A 147 11.33 -4.35 -11.32
C LEU A 147 12.27 -5.38 -10.68
N ASN A 148 12.28 -6.61 -11.21
CA ASN A 148 13.20 -7.67 -10.81
C ASN A 148 14.54 -7.65 -11.58
N GLU A 149 14.87 -6.54 -12.25
CA GLU A 149 16.13 -6.41 -13.01
C GLU A 149 16.32 -7.55 -14.02
N SER A 150 15.20 -8.07 -14.57
CA SER A 150 15.20 -9.20 -15.50
C SER A 150 15.72 -10.54 -14.95
N GLN A 151 15.91 -10.67 -13.63
CA GLN A 151 16.42 -11.89 -13.01
C GLN A 151 15.41 -13.05 -13.03
N ILE A 152 14.12 -12.73 -12.92
CA ILE A 152 13.03 -13.72 -12.95
C ILE A 152 12.51 -13.86 -14.38
N PRO A 153 12.44 -15.08 -14.96
CA PRO A 153 11.94 -15.25 -16.32
C PRO A 153 10.51 -14.76 -16.50
N LYS A 154 10.22 -14.04 -17.61
CA LYS A 154 8.86 -13.53 -17.92
C LYS A 154 7.75 -14.57 -17.83
N LYS A 155 8.04 -15.85 -18.14
CA LYS A 155 7.10 -16.97 -18.04
C LYS A 155 6.58 -17.26 -16.63
N ARG A 156 7.27 -16.76 -15.60
CA ARG A 156 6.88 -16.87 -14.18
C ARG A 156 5.89 -15.81 -13.74
N PHE A 157 5.57 -14.85 -14.61
CA PHE A 157 4.59 -13.81 -14.36
C PHE A 157 3.37 -14.06 -15.24
N ASN A 158 2.27 -14.47 -14.62
CA ASN A 158 0.96 -14.58 -15.27
C ASN A 158 -0.10 -13.97 -14.34
N MET A 159 -0.22 -12.65 -14.45
CA MET A 159 -1.11 -11.84 -13.61
C MET A 159 -2.56 -12.04 -14.06
N ARG A 160 -3.40 -12.51 -13.15
CA ARG A 160 -4.84 -12.65 -13.33
C ARG A 160 -5.58 -11.94 -12.22
N LEU A 161 -6.85 -11.61 -12.45
CA LEU A 161 -7.73 -11.14 -11.38
C LEU A 161 -7.87 -12.25 -10.33
N ALA A 162 -7.66 -11.91 -9.05
CA ALA A 162 -7.89 -12.86 -7.98
C ALA A 162 -9.40 -13.17 -7.88
N PRO A 163 -9.79 -14.44 -7.66
CA PRO A 163 -11.17 -14.79 -7.33
C PRO A 163 -11.69 -13.99 -6.13
N GLU A 164 -12.98 -13.73 -6.07
CA GLU A 164 -13.58 -12.90 -5.00
C GLU A 164 -13.34 -13.49 -3.62
N GLU A 165 -13.41 -14.81 -3.47
CA GLU A 165 -13.12 -15.51 -2.22
C GLU A 165 -11.67 -15.32 -1.78
N GLU A 166 -10.70 -15.45 -2.70
CA GLU A 166 -9.29 -15.18 -2.42
C GLU A 166 -9.07 -13.69 -2.06
N SER A 167 -9.73 -12.77 -2.77
CA SER A 167 -9.66 -11.33 -2.48
C SER A 167 -10.21 -11.02 -1.08
N LEU A 168 -11.34 -11.63 -0.70
CA LEU A 168 -11.94 -11.45 0.62
C LEU A 168 -11.06 -12.03 1.72
N MET A 169 -10.47 -13.21 1.50
CA MET A 169 -9.52 -13.83 2.42
C MET A 169 -8.27 -12.95 2.62
N LEU A 170 -7.70 -12.45 1.53
CA LEU A 170 -6.48 -11.63 1.55
C LEU A 170 -6.73 -10.26 2.17
N THR A 171 -7.74 -9.56 1.69
CA THR A 171 -7.96 -8.14 2.04
C THR A 171 -8.88 -7.98 3.25
N GLY A 172 -9.77 -8.93 3.51
CA GLY A 172 -10.84 -8.77 4.49
C GLY A 172 -12.01 -7.92 4.00
N PHE A 173 -11.98 -7.47 2.75
CA PHE A 173 -13.01 -6.62 2.17
C PHE A 173 -13.74 -7.33 1.03
N VAL A 174 -15.04 -7.13 0.98
CA VAL A 174 -15.90 -7.65 -0.08
C VAL A 174 -15.63 -6.91 -1.40
N HIS A 175 -16.07 -7.51 -2.51
CA HIS A 175 -16.07 -6.85 -3.82
C HIS A 175 -16.68 -5.44 -3.70
N ASN A 176 -16.13 -4.46 -4.43
CA ASN A 176 -16.50 -3.04 -4.34
C ASN A 176 -16.20 -2.30 -3.03
N GLY A 177 -15.78 -2.99 -1.98
CA GLY A 177 -15.27 -2.39 -0.73
C GLY A 177 -13.75 -2.43 -0.60
N VAL A 178 -13.06 -3.13 -1.51
CA VAL A 178 -11.61 -3.36 -1.42
C VAL A 178 -10.84 -2.05 -1.28
N THR A 179 -9.92 -2.04 -0.32
CA THR A 179 -8.91 -1.00 -0.12
C THR A 179 -7.56 -1.65 0.16
N CYS A 180 -6.48 -0.92 -0.09
CA CYS A 180 -5.12 -1.37 0.21
C CYS A 180 -4.69 -1.07 1.67
N ILE A 181 -5.58 -0.51 2.48
CA ILE A 181 -5.30 -0.07 3.84
C ILE A 181 -6.02 -0.98 4.84
N GLY A 182 -5.29 -1.49 5.84
CA GLY A 182 -5.88 -2.28 6.92
C GLY A 182 -6.43 -3.64 6.46
N MET A 183 -5.74 -4.30 5.53
CA MET A 183 -6.07 -5.64 5.03
C MET A 183 -5.81 -6.73 6.08
N LYS A 184 -6.58 -7.84 6.02
CA LYS A 184 -6.51 -8.98 6.98
C LYS A 184 -5.20 -9.76 6.91
N THR A 185 -4.79 -10.13 5.70
CA THR A 185 -3.54 -10.87 5.51
C THR A 185 -2.45 -9.84 5.29
N ASP A 186 -1.32 -10.00 5.98
CA ASP A 186 -0.15 -9.14 5.79
C ASP A 186 0.37 -9.21 4.35
N ILE A 187 -0.17 -8.32 3.54
CA ILE A 187 0.52 -7.66 2.45
C ILE A 187 1.16 -6.44 3.13
N PRO A 188 2.31 -6.61 3.80
CA PRO A 188 2.50 -6.30 5.21
C PRO A 188 2.00 -4.90 5.58
N CYS A 189 1.02 -4.86 6.47
CA CYS A 189 0.62 -3.64 7.14
C CYS A 189 0.11 -3.89 8.58
N GLN A 190 0.39 -5.01 9.26
CA GLN A 190 0.15 -5.19 10.71
C GLN A 190 1.20 -6.10 11.39
N ASP A 191 2.17 -5.54 12.12
CA ASP A 191 2.77 -6.25 13.26
C ASP A 191 1.81 -6.09 14.46
N TYR A 192 1.17 -7.18 14.88
CA TYR A 192 0.58 -7.30 16.21
C TYR A 192 1.71 -7.47 17.24
N ASN A 193 1.57 -6.76 18.37
CA ASN A 193 2.49 -6.66 19.52
C ASN A 193 3.76 -5.83 19.31
N LEU A 194 3.69 -4.56 19.73
CA LEU A 194 4.86 -3.70 19.83
C LEU A 194 4.89 -2.92 21.15
N LYS A 195 5.11 -3.63 22.26
CA LYS A 195 5.93 -3.05 23.33
C LYS A 195 7.38 -3.16 22.84
N PHE A 196 7.98 -2.03 22.52
CA PHE A 196 9.30 -1.86 21.86
C PHE A 196 9.30 -1.99 20.33
N ALA A 197 8.89 -0.94 19.62
CA ALA A 197 9.69 -0.49 18.49
C ALA A 197 9.29 0.90 17.99
N ARG A 198 10.13 1.87 18.35
CA ARG A 198 10.32 3.08 17.56
C ARG A 198 11.11 2.80 16.25
N HIS A 199 11.32 1.52 15.91
CA HIS A 199 12.20 1.04 14.84
C HIS A 199 11.52 0.06 13.85
N LEU A 200 10.23 -0.28 14.03
CA LEU A 200 9.44 -1.18 13.15
C LEU A 200 8.23 -0.49 12.50
N ILE A 201 8.22 0.85 12.41
CA ILE A 201 7.19 1.63 11.70
C ILE A 201 7.28 1.42 10.17
N GLN A 202 8.26 0.67 9.68
CA GLN A 202 8.55 0.57 8.25
C GLN A 202 8.23 -0.81 7.63
N ARG A 203 7.19 -1.51 8.07
CA ARG A 203 6.57 -2.55 7.22
C ARG A 203 5.66 -1.85 6.21
N VAL A 204 6.32 -1.35 5.18
CA VAL A 204 5.75 -0.65 4.04
C VAL A 204 4.96 -1.65 3.21
N CYS A 205 3.75 -1.27 2.82
CA CYS A 205 2.85 -2.03 1.95
C CYS A 205 3.37 -2.00 0.49
N HIS A 206 4.63 -2.39 0.27
CA HIS A 206 5.36 -2.30 -1.01
C HIS A 206 4.73 -3.13 -2.14
N GLN A 207 3.71 -3.96 -1.88
CA GLN A 207 3.05 -4.75 -2.93
C GLN A 207 1.88 -4.00 -3.60
N VAL A 208 1.68 -2.72 -3.28
CA VAL A 208 0.73 -1.87 -3.99
C VAL A 208 1.39 -1.30 -5.24
N ILE A 209 0.76 -1.50 -6.39
CA ILE A 209 1.12 -0.87 -7.66
C ILE A 209 0.10 0.23 -7.93
N ILE A 210 0.56 1.46 -8.14
CA ILE A 210 -0.29 2.59 -8.52
C ILE A 210 0.02 2.99 -9.97
N ASP A 211 -1.02 3.26 -10.75
CA ASP A 211 -0.85 3.76 -12.11
C ASP A 211 -0.36 5.22 -12.10
N GLU A 212 0.65 5.52 -12.93
CA GLU A 212 1.25 6.86 -13.03
C GLU A 212 0.23 7.96 -13.39
N ALA A 213 -0.87 7.63 -14.06
CA ALA A 213 -1.92 8.61 -14.33
C ALA A 213 -2.50 9.23 -13.04
N ILE A 214 -2.52 8.48 -11.93
CA ILE A 214 -3.00 8.95 -10.63
C ILE A 214 -2.00 9.92 -9.99
N THR A 215 -0.70 9.72 -10.21
CA THR A 215 0.36 10.62 -9.72
C THR A 215 0.44 11.93 -10.50
N LYS A 216 -0.31 12.05 -11.59
CA LYS A 216 -0.38 13.23 -12.48
C LYS A 216 -1.75 13.91 -12.43
N LEU A 217 -2.58 13.61 -11.44
CA LEU A 217 -3.84 14.32 -11.22
C LEU A 217 -3.55 15.77 -10.81
N ASP A 218 -4.26 16.72 -11.42
CA ASP A 218 -4.04 18.16 -11.17
C ASP A 218 -4.27 18.54 -9.70
N GLU A 219 -5.24 17.91 -9.04
CA GLU A 219 -5.66 18.25 -7.67
C GLU A 219 -4.94 17.44 -6.56
N ASP A 220 -3.93 16.63 -6.91
CA ASP A 220 -3.20 15.76 -5.97
C ASP A 220 -4.12 14.95 -5.03
N PHE A 221 -5.31 14.55 -5.49
CA PHE A 221 -6.31 13.87 -4.67
C PHE A 221 -7.04 12.80 -5.46
N PHE A 222 -7.28 11.64 -4.86
CA PHE A 222 -8.01 10.55 -5.50
C PHE A 222 -8.88 9.78 -4.50
N TRP A 223 -9.90 9.10 -5.02
CA TRP A 223 -10.86 8.29 -4.25
C TRP A 223 -10.69 6.80 -4.54
N LEU A 224 -10.80 5.95 -3.52
CA LEU A 224 -10.79 4.50 -3.62
C LEU A 224 -11.88 3.88 -2.71
N GLY A 225 -11.99 2.54 -2.72
CA GLY A 225 -12.84 1.83 -1.76
C GLY A 225 -12.39 2.12 -0.32
N GLY A 226 -13.35 2.23 0.60
CA GLY A 226 -13.10 2.56 2.00
C GLY A 226 -13.22 1.38 2.96
N GLY A 227 -13.17 0.15 2.47
CA GLY A 227 -13.34 -1.07 3.29
C GLY A 227 -14.77 -1.60 3.35
N GLU A 228 -15.76 -0.79 2.95
CA GLU A 228 -17.16 -1.20 2.85
C GLU A 228 -17.72 -0.82 1.46
N VAL A 229 -18.78 -1.49 1.03
CA VAL A 229 -19.34 -1.32 -0.32
C VAL A 229 -19.82 0.12 -0.53
N ASP A 230 -20.42 0.72 0.48
CA ASP A 230 -20.95 2.07 0.51
C ASP A 230 -19.95 3.10 1.06
N LEU A 231 -18.77 2.69 1.51
CA LEU A 231 -17.75 3.59 2.04
C LEU A 231 -16.66 3.87 0.99
N LYS A 232 -16.28 5.14 0.86
CA LYS A 232 -15.24 5.61 -0.06
C LYS A 232 -14.23 6.43 0.72
N LEU A 233 -12.96 6.20 0.43
CA LEU A 233 -11.82 6.84 1.06
C LEU A 233 -11.11 7.70 0.02
N GLY A 234 -11.06 9.00 0.26
CA GLY A 234 -10.29 9.97 -0.50
C GLY A 234 -9.05 10.39 0.26
N MET A 235 -7.93 10.60 -0.43
CA MET A 235 -6.72 11.17 0.18
C MET A 235 -5.81 11.80 -0.85
N ARG A 236 -4.84 12.58 -0.36
CA ARG A 236 -3.81 13.14 -1.23
C ARG A 236 -2.90 12.08 -1.83
N THR A 237 -2.65 12.19 -3.14
CA THR A 237 -1.74 11.26 -3.82
C THR A 237 -0.34 11.35 -3.24
N SER A 238 0.15 12.56 -2.98
CA SER A 238 1.47 12.79 -2.37
C SER A 238 1.61 12.18 -0.97
N GLN A 239 0.59 12.30 -0.11
CA GLN A 239 0.59 11.64 1.21
C GLN A 239 0.52 10.12 1.10
N PHE A 240 -0.28 9.60 0.16
CA PHE A 240 -0.34 8.16 -0.09
C PHE A 240 1.03 7.61 -0.54
N LEU A 241 1.70 8.26 -1.49
CA LEU A 241 3.01 7.85 -1.97
C LEU A 241 4.05 7.86 -0.84
N ASN A 242 4.04 8.90 0.00
CA ASN A 242 4.98 9.03 1.11
C ASN A 242 4.75 7.99 2.22
N ALA A 243 3.48 7.73 2.56
CA ALA A 243 3.11 6.84 3.66
C ALA A 243 3.22 5.36 3.30
N PHE A 244 2.93 4.99 2.05
CA PHE A 244 2.82 3.60 1.63
C PHE A 244 3.92 3.16 0.66
N ASN A 245 4.71 4.09 0.11
CA ASN A 245 5.78 3.86 -0.86
C ASN A 245 5.44 2.76 -1.90
N PRO A 246 4.31 2.92 -2.63
CA PRO A 246 3.87 1.96 -3.61
C PRO A 246 4.80 1.95 -4.84
N PHE A 247 4.74 0.88 -5.62
CA PHE A 247 5.36 0.87 -6.94
C PHE A 247 4.56 1.76 -7.90
N VAL A 248 5.17 2.85 -8.35
CA VAL A 248 4.59 3.68 -9.41
C VAL A 248 4.88 3.03 -10.76
N LYS A 249 3.83 2.51 -11.39
CA LYS A 249 3.93 1.94 -12.74
C LYS A 249 3.92 3.08 -13.75
N LEU A 250 5.11 3.46 -14.21
CA LEU A 250 5.28 4.37 -15.33
C LEU A 250 4.62 3.81 -16.59
N GLN A 251 3.73 4.59 -17.18
CA GLN A 251 3.15 4.29 -18.48
C GLN A 251 4.20 4.71 -19.52
N ILE A 252 5.09 3.78 -19.90
CA ILE A 252 5.94 3.98 -21.08
C ILE A 252 5.03 3.91 -22.31
N HIS A 253 4.32 4.99 -22.61
CA HIS A 253 3.77 5.25 -23.93
C HIS A 253 4.92 5.68 -24.84
N VAL A 254 5.53 4.73 -25.55
CA VAL A 254 6.08 5.05 -26.87
C VAL A 254 5.28 4.26 -27.89
N VAL A 255 4.14 4.85 -28.25
CA VAL A 255 3.52 4.63 -29.55
C VAL A 255 3.10 6.00 -30.05
N LEU A 256 4.06 6.76 -30.60
CA LEU A 256 3.75 7.73 -31.65
C LEU A 256 3.29 6.92 -32.86
N CYS A 257 2.03 6.49 -32.89
CA CYS A 257 1.43 5.96 -34.10
C CYS A 257 0.28 6.89 -34.48
N GLY A 258 0.66 7.87 -35.29
CA GLY A 258 -0.22 8.86 -35.90
C GLY A 258 0.50 9.62 -37.02
N LEU A 259 1.46 8.99 -37.70
CA LEU A 259 1.82 9.41 -39.05
C LEU A 259 0.93 8.61 -39.99
N ASP A 260 -0.09 9.28 -40.48
CA ASP A 260 -0.88 8.85 -41.63
C ASP A 260 0.07 8.53 -42.80
N GLN A 261 0.27 7.24 -43.07
CA GLN A 261 1.11 6.77 -44.18
C GLN A 261 0.39 6.85 -45.55
N ARG A 262 -0.64 7.69 -45.73
CA ARG A 262 -1.35 7.82 -47.03
C ARG A 262 -1.12 9.08 -47.83
N THR A 263 -0.24 10.00 -47.44
CA THR A 263 0.04 11.23 -48.22
C THR A 263 1.51 11.47 -48.60
N ALA A 264 2.38 10.47 -48.50
CA ALA A 264 3.79 10.59 -48.90
C ALA A 264 4.13 9.88 -50.23
N ARG A 265 3.25 9.95 -51.24
CA ARG A 265 3.57 9.49 -52.61
C ARG A 265 3.52 10.57 -53.69
N GLU A 266 3.36 11.84 -53.32
CA GLU A 266 3.44 12.94 -54.28
C GLU A 266 4.06 14.17 -53.63
N ARG A 267 5.38 14.30 -53.75
CA ARG A 267 6.07 15.53 -54.18
C ARG A 267 7.56 15.25 -54.28
N ARG A 268 8.00 15.22 -55.54
CA ARG A 268 9.39 15.25 -55.97
C ARG A 268 10.03 16.56 -55.52
N GLY A 269 11.32 16.47 -55.17
CA GLY A 269 12.29 17.56 -55.30
C GLY A 269 12.26 18.59 -54.18
N HIS A 270 13.29 18.56 -53.33
CA HIS A 270 14.21 19.68 -53.05
C HIS A 270 14.93 19.41 -51.73
N SER A 271 16.27 19.50 -51.78
CA SER A 271 17.16 19.42 -50.63
C SER A 271 16.92 20.59 -49.68
N TRP A 272 16.88 20.32 -48.38
CA TRP A 272 17.29 21.27 -47.36
C TRP A 272 18.04 20.51 -46.26
N GLU A 273 19.36 20.69 -46.27
CA GLU A 273 20.18 20.66 -45.06
C GLU A 273 19.68 21.76 -44.10
N ASP A 274 19.92 21.50 -42.82
CA ASP A 274 19.87 22.41 -41.67
C ASP A 274 18.56 22.72 -40.93
N ARG A 275 18.73 22.60 -39.61
CA ARG A 275 17.92 23.05 -38.47
C ARG A 275 16.67 22.22 -38.15
N TYR A 276 16.86 21.22 -37.28
CA TYR A 276 16.20 21.19 -35.98
C TYR A 276 17.12 20.52 -34.94
N ASN A 277 17.73 21.38 -34.14
CA ASN A 277 18.44 21.05 -32.91
C ASN A 277 17.37 20.68 -31.86
N CYS A 278 17.06 19.40 -31.69
CA CYS A 278 16.22 18.92 -30.60
C CYS A 278 17.08 18.08 -29.66
N GLY A 279 17.33 18.64 -28.49
CA GLY A 279 18.29 18.16 -27.52
C GLY A 279 18.06 16.71 -27.08
N LYS A 280 19.16 15.98 -27.01
CA LYS A 280 19.29 14.74 -26.26
C LYS A 280 18.90 15.00 -24.79
N TRP A 281 17.71 14.55 -24.38
CA TRP A 281 17.47 14.25 -22.97
C TRP A 281 17.79 12.77 -22.76
N ALA A 282 19.08 12.48 -22.60
CA ALA A 282 19.53 11.24 -22.01
C ALA A 282 19.28 11.32 -20.50
N TYR A 283 18.15 10.79 -20.03
CA TYR A 283 17.98 10.57 -18.59
C TYR A 283 18.87 9.40 -18.20
N THR A 284 20.00 9.75 -17.60
CA THR A 284 20.91 8.82 -16.96
C THR A 284 20.20 8.27 -15.73
N ILE A 285 20.07 6.94 -15.63
CA ILE A 285 19.64 6.25 -14.42
C ILE A 285 20.70 6.53 -13.34
N THR A 286 20.51 7.56 -12.53
CA THR A 286 21.31 7.74 -11.31
C THR A 286 20.81 6.76 -10.27
N LYS A 287 21.71 5.87 -9.86
CA LYS A 287 21.61 4.87 -8.80
C LYS A 287 20.93 5.42 -7.52
N PRO A 288 20.32 4.55 -6.70
CA PRO A 288 19.70 4.97 -5.45
C PRO A 288 20.76 5.52 -4.51
N PHE A 289 20.58 6.77 -4.06
CA PHE A 289 21.36 7.36 -2.99
C PHE A 289 20.98 6.68 -1.67
N VAL A 290 21.88 5.83 -1.18
CA VAL A 290 21.99 5.48 0.22
C VAL A 290 22.74 6.62 0.89
N VAL A 291 22.12 7.34 1.84
CA VAL A 291 22.86 8.18 2.78
C VAL A 291 22.67 7.60 4.16
N TRP A 292 23.70 6.90 4.62
CA TRP A 292 24.02 6.73 6.03
C TRP A 292 24.98 7.84 6.43
N ALA A 293 24.61 8.61 7.45
CA ALA A 293 25.50 9.22 8.44
C ALA A 293 24.68 9.50 9.70
#